data_AF-A0A928YAM2-F1
#
_entry.id   AF-A0A928YAM2-F1
#
_cell.length_a   1.000
_cell.length_b   1.000
_cell.length_c   1.000
_cell.angle_alpha   90.00
_cell.angle_beta   90.00
_cell.angle_gamma   90.00
#
_symmetry.space_group_name_H-M   'P 1'
#
loop_
_entity.id
_entity.type
_entity.pdbx_description
1 polymer ?
#
loop_
_entity_poly.entity_id
_entity_poly.type
_entity_poly.pdbx_seq_one_letter_code
_entity_poly.pdbx_strand_id
1 'polypeptide(L)'
;MADWFDATLYPDEEPPEHIESLADQVDFLCRLCAAWDFGILPKPETIAEIRREHWRTAVEACNLLTSPAYHLLREWHGLEPRPYLGQQLSYIRDDPWLSYV
;
A
#
# COMPACT_ATOMS: atom_id res chain seq x y z
N MET A 1 17.35 4.42 11.96
CA MET A 1 16.40 4.28 10.83
C MET A 1 15.49 5.48 10.82
N ALA A 2 15.06 5.94 9.64
CA ALA A 2 14.15 7.06 9.54
C ALA A 2 12.81 6.74 10.23
N ASP A 3 12.20 7.71 10.90
CA ASP A 3 11.02 7.52 11.76
C ASP A 3 9.79 6.97 11.01
N TRP A 4 9.75 7.12 9.68
CA TRP A 4 8.68 6.62 8.82
C TRP A 4 8.80 5.15 8.45
N PHE A 5 9.99 4.56 8.55
CA PHE A 5 10.23 3.19 8.07
C PHE A 5 9.71 2.18 9.08
N ASP A 6 8.88 1.25 8.60
CA ASP A 6 8.33 0.17 9.42
C ASP A 6 9.06 -1.14 9.15
N ALA A 7 10.05 -1.45 10.00
CA ALA A 7 10.79 -2.70 9.95
C ALA A 7 9.92 -3.94 10.22
N THR A 8 8.75 -3.79 10.84
CA THR A 8 7.89 -4.95 11.15
C THR A 8 7.27 -5.59 9.90
N LEU A 9 7.36 -4.89 8.75
CA LEU A 9 6.94 -5.39 7.43
C LEU A 9 7.86 -6.48 6.85
N TYR A 10 9.01 -6.73 7.49
CA TYR A 10 9.99 -7.75 7.10
C TYR A 10 10.09 -8.83 8.19
N PRO A 11 9.03 -9.65 8.42
CA PRO A 11 9.07 -10.72 9.42
C PRO A 11 9.91 -11.93 9.00
N ASP A 12 10.16 -12.07 7.70
CA ASP A 12 10.78 -13.20 7.02
C ASP A 12 12.26 -12.95 6.65
N GLU A 13 12.71 -11.70 6.70
CA GLU A 13 14.07 -11.31 6.33
C GLU A 13 14.57 -10.12 7.16
N GLU A 14 15.86 -9.81 7.08
CA GLU A 14 16.41 -8.63 7.73
C GLU A 14 15.95 -7.37 6.97
N PRO A 15 15.32 -6.40 7.66
CA PRO A 15 14.86 -5.17 7.00
C PRO A 15 16.04 -4.41 6.37
N PRO A 16 15.87 -3.83 5.17
CA PRO A 16 16.92 -3.02 4.55
C PRO A 16 17.25 -1.79 5.41
N GLU A 17 18.54 -1.45 5.49
CA GLU A 17 18.99 -0.24 6.20
C GLU A 17 18.55 1.05 5.48
N HIS A 18 18.46 0.98 4.15
CA HIS A 18 18.10 2.09 3.26
C HIS A 18 17.19 1.61 2.12
N ILE A 19 16.24 2.45 1.71
CA ILE A 19 15.42 2.26 0.51
C ILE A 19 15.98 3.21 -0.55
N GLU A 20 16.79 2.69 -1.47
CA GLU A 20 17.51 3.50 -2.46
C GLU A 20 17.07 3.19 -3.89
N SER A 21 16.71 1.93 -4.15
CA SER A 21 16.34 1.47 -5.48
C SER A 21 14.82 1.45 -5.67
N LEU A 22 14.41 1.47 -6.94
CA LEU A 22 13.00 1.25 -7.30
C LEU A 22 12.51 -0.12 -6.80
N ALA A 23 13.37 -1.13 -6.80
CA ALA A 23 13.02 -2.46 -6.32
C ALA A 23 12.72 -2.43 -4.80
N ASP A 24 13.54 -1.74 -4.02
CA ASP A 24 13.34 -1.60 -2.57
C ASP A 24 12.03 -0.87 -2.27
N GLN A 25 11.73 0.18 -3.04
CA GLN A 25 10.47 0.92 -2.90
C GLN A 25 9.27 0.06 -3.24
N VAL A 26 9.35 -0.70 -4.34
CA VAL A 26 8.27 -1.61 -4.75
C VAL A 26 8.07 -2.71 -3.71
N ASP A 27 9.14 -3.31 -3.20
CA ASP A 27 9.05 -4.35 -2.17
C ASP A 27 8.41 -3.81 -0.88
N PHE A 28 8.89 -2.65 -0.41
CA PHE A 28 8.31 -1.97 0.75
C PHE A 28 6.81 -1.70 0.56
N LEU A 29 6.40 -1.18 -0.60
CA LEU A 29 4.98 -0.94 -0.89
C LEU A 29 4.17 -2.24 -0.98
N CYS A 30 4.74 -3.31 -1.54
CA CYS A 30 4.07 -4.61 -1.58
C CYS A 30 3.78 -5.14 -0.17
N ARG A 31 4.78 -5.10 0.71
CA ARG A 31 4.65 -5.54 2.11
C ARG A 31 3.69 -4.65 2.89
N LEU A 32 3.76 -3.34 2.68
CA LEU A 32 2.86 -2.35 3.29
C LEU A 32 1.41 -2.58 2.87
N CYS A 33 1.14 -2.70 1.58
CA CYS A 33 -0.19 -2.96 1.05
C CYS A 33 -0.75 -4.29 1.58
N ALA A 34 0.06 -5.34 1.61
CA ALA A 34 -0.34 -6.62 2.17
C ALA A 34 -0.73 -6.48 3.66
N ALA A 35 0.11 -5.87 4.50
CA ALA A 35 -0.21 -5.65 5.90
C ALA A 35 -1.51 -4.84 6.08
N TRP A 36 -1.68 -3.79 5.28
CA TRP A 36 -2.84 -2.90 5.34
C TRP A 36 -4.13 -3.59 4.90
N ASP A 37 -4.09 -4.39 3.85
CA ASP A 37 -5.24 -5.17 3.38
C ASP A 37 -5.76 -6.17 4.44
N PHE A 38 -4.89 -6.58 5.38
CA PHE A 38 -5.24 -7.44 6.52
C PHE A 38 -5.49 -6.66 7.83
N GLY A 39 -5.66 -5.35 7.76
CA GLY A 39 -6.07 -4.51 8.90
C GLY A 39 -4.93 -4.03 9.79
N ILE A 40 -3.67 -4.22 9.38
CA ILE A 40 -2.51 -3.65 10.08
C ILE A 40 -2.26 -2.26 9.48
N LEU A 41 -2.64 -1.22 10.22
CA LEU A 41 -2.59 0.16 9.71
C LEU A 41 -1.16 0.72 9.70
N PRO A 42 -0.74 1.42 8.63
CA PRO A 42 0.53 2.14 8.60
C PRO A 42 0.58 3.28 9.63
N LYS A 43 1.79 3.63 10.07
CA LYS A 43 2.00 4.82 10.90
C LYS A 43 1.72 6.10 10.12
N PRO A 44 1.29 7.20 10.77
CA PRO A 44 1.09 8.49 10.11
C PRO A 44 2.33 8.98 9.34
N GLU A 45 3.53 8.75 9.87
CA GLU A 45 4.81 9.12 9.25
C GLU A 45 5.05 8.32 7.97
N THR A 46 4.72 7.02 7.97
CA THR A 46 4.78 6.16 6.79
C THR A 46 3.83 6.67 5.70
N ILE A 47 2.60 7.03 6.07
CA ILE A 47 1.61 7.59 5.13
C ILE A 47 2.12 8.92 4.55
N ALA A 48 2.67 9.79 5.39
CA ALA A 48 3.21 11.07 4.95
C ALA A 48 4.36 10.87 3.94
N GLU A 49 5.23 9.88 4.18
CA GLU A 49 6.35 9.58 3.30
C GLU A 49 5.90 9.00 1.95
N ILE A 50 5.09 7.93 1.94
CA ILE A 50 4.68 7.26 0.69
C ILE A 50 3.79 8.12 -0.21
N ARG A 51 3.23 9.23 0.31
CA ARG A 51 2.47 10.22 -0.48
C ARG A 51 3.36 11.20 -1.23
N ARG A 52 4.67 11.22 -0.99
CA ARG A 52 5.60 12.14 -1.66
C ARG A 52 5.81 11.72 -3.11
N GLU A 53 5.99 12.69 -4.00
CA GLU A 53 6.05 12.49 -5.46
C GLU A 53 7.05 11.42 -5.92
N HIS A 54 8.18 11.28 -5.23
CA HIS A 54 9.22 10.31 -5.60
C HIS A 54 8.77 8.84 -5.48
N TRP A 55 7.70 8.57 -4.74
CA TRP A 55 7.08 7.23 -4.65
C TRP A 55 6.15 6.91 -5.81
N ARG A 56 5.74 7.90 -6.62
CA ARG A 56 4.78 7.71 -7.72
C ARG A 56 5.20 6.58 -8.66
N THR A 57 6.47 6.55 -9.05
CA THR A 57 7.02 5.52 -9.95
C THR A 57 6.93 4.12 -9.34
N ALA A 58 7.23 3.99 -8.04
CA ALA A 58 7.13 2.71 -7.33
C ALA A 58 5.67 2.25 -7.21
N VAL A 59 4.76 3.18 -6.87
CA VAL A 59 3.32 2.89 -6.84
C VAL A 59 2.84 2.45 -8.21
N GLU A 60 3.25 3.10 -9.30
CA GLU A 60 2.85 2.65 -10.64
C GLU A 60 3.38 1.25 -10.99
N ALA A 61 4.61 0.92 -10.55
CA ALA A 61 5.26 -0.35 -10.81
C ALA A 61 4.71 -1.54 -9.99
N CYS A 62 4.13 -1.31 -8.82
CA CYS A 62 3.65 -2.37 -7.91
C CYS A 62 2.62 -3.31 -8.55
N ASN A 63 1.68 -2.77 -9.34
CA ASN A 63 0.66 -3.52 -10.07
C ASN A 63 -0.13 -4.57 -9.23
N LEU A 64 -0.39 -4.26 -7.95
CA LEU A 64 -1.09 -5.15 -7.01
C LEU A 64 -2.62 -5.09 -7.21
N LEU A 65 -3.11 -5.59 -8.34
CA LEU A 65 -4.50 -5.39 -8.78
C LEU A 65 -5.57 -5.97 -7.83
N THR A 66 -5.19 -6.86 -6.91
CA THR A 66 -6.06 -7.46 -5.90
C THR A 66 -6.01 -6.77 -4.53
N SER A 67 -5.20 -5.72 -4.37
CA SER A 67 -5.00 -5.02 -3.10
C SER A 67 -5.83 -3.73 -3.04
N PRO A 68 -6.84 -3.61 -2.15
CA PRO A 68 -7.54 -2.34 -1.98
C PRO A 68 -6.61 -1.20 -1.51
N ALA A 69 -5.64 -1.46 -0.64
CA ALA A 69 -4.66 -0.45 -0.23
C ALA A 69 -3.85 0.09 -1.42
N TYR A 70 -3.45 -0.77 -2.36
CA TYR A 70 -2.77 -0.33 -3.58
C TYR A 70 -3.61 0.62 -4.43
N HIS A 71 -4.91 0.35 -4.59
CA HIS A 71 -5.80 1.24 -5.35
C HIS A 71 -5.94 2.61 -4.68
N LEU A 72 -5.97 2.66 -3.34
CA LEU A 72 -5.91 3.90 -2.58
C LEU A 72 -4.59 4.66 -2.83
N LEU A 73 -3.45 3.97 -2.83
CA LEU A 73 -2.17 4.61 -3.16
C LEU A 73 -2.16 5.18 -4.59
N ARG A 74 -2.73 4.47 -5.57
CA ARG A 74 -2.88 4.99 -6.94
C ARG A 74 -3.68 6.29 -6.96
N GLU A 75 -4.78 6.34 -6.22
CA GLU A 75 -5.63 7.53 -6.11
C GLU A 75 -4.87 8.71 -5.50
N TRP A 76 -4.14 8.48 -4.40
CA TRP A 76 -3.32 9.52 -3.76
C TRP A 76 -2.27 10.13 -4.69
N HIS A 77 -1.73 9.32 -5.59
CA HIS A 77 -0.76 9.75 -6.59
C HIS A 77 -1.40 10.23 -7.90
N GLY A 78 -2.73 10.28 -8.01
CA GLY A 78 -3.40 10.67 -9.26
C GLY A 78 -2.98 9.81 -10.46
N LEU A 79 -2.73 8.52 -10.22
CA LEU A 79 -2.48 7.54 -11.28
C LEU A 79 -3.80 7.07 -11.87
N GLU A 80 -3.79 6.71 -13.15
CA GLU A 80 -4.98 6.16 -13.81
C GLU A 80 -5.57 4.98 -13.01
N PRO A 81 -6.88 4.96 -12.74
CA PRO A 81 -7.51 3.84 -12.06
C PRO A 81 -7.26 2.52 -12.81
N ARG A 82 -7.07 1.44 -12.06
CA ARG A 82 -6.90 0.09 -12.62
C ARG A 82 -8.07 -0.79 -12.18
N PRO A 83 -8.45 -1.81 -12.98
CA PRO A 83 -9.49 -2.73 -12.55
C PRO A 83 -9.04 -3.48 -11.29
N TYR A 84 -9.90 -3.52 -10.28
CA TYR A 84 -9.70 -4.38 -9.12
C TYR A 84 -10.00 -5.83 -9.52
N LEU A 85 -9.01 -6.71 -9.36
CA LEU A 85 -9.12 -8.13 -9.71
C LEU A 85 -9.34 -9.04 -8.50
N GLY A 86 -9.41 -8.47 -7.30
CA GLY A 86 -9.71 -9.24 -6.09
C GLY A 86 -11.16 -9.71 -6.07
N GLN A 87 -11.44 -10.74 -5.26
CA GLN A 87 -12.83 -11.11 -5.01
C GLN A 87 -13.49 -10.01 -4.19
N GLN A 88 -14.49 -9.36 -4.79
CA GLN A 88 -15.39 -8.54 -4.03
C GLN A 88 -16.30 -9.47 -3.22
N LEU A 89 -16.03 -9.58 -1.93
CA LEU A 89 -16.83 -10.42 -1.05
C LEU A 89 -18.23 -9.85 -0.98
N SER A 90 -19.23 -10.64 -1.41
CA SER A 90 -20.61 -10.19 -1.57
C SER A 90 -21.17 -9.60 -0.28
N TYR A 91 -20.79 -10.15 0.88
CA TYR A 91 -21.24 -9.66 2.17
C TYR A 91 -20.72 -8.26 2.54
N ILE A 92 -19.61 -7.80 1.95
CA ILE A 92 -19.11 -6.42 2.10
C ILE A 92 -19.83 -5.52 1.10
N ARG A 93 -19.86 -5.91 -0.19
CA ARG A 93 -20.54 -5.13 -1.24
C ARG A 93 -22.00 -4.84 -0.91
N ASP A 94 -22.68 -5.84 -0.37
CA ASP A 94 -24.11 -5.81 -0.09
C ASP A 94 -24.40 -5.36 1.35
N ASP A 95 -23.39 -4.86 2.08
CA ASP A 95 -23.56 -4.32 3.44
C ASP A 95 -24.33 -2.99 3.39
N PRO A 96 -25.55 -2.90 3.97
CA PRO A 96 -26.34 -1.66 3.96
C PRO A 96 -25.65 -0.51 4.69
N TRP A 97 -24.71 -0.78 5.60
CA TRP A 97 -23.98 0.22 6.36
C TRP A 97 -22.93 0.98 5.54
N LEU A 98 -22.51 0.45 4.38
CA LEU A 98 -21.59 1.16 3.47
C LEU A 98 -22.15 2.49 2.95
N SER A 99 -23.46 2.69 3.00
CA SER A 99 -24.11 3.95 2.60
C SER A 99 -23.87 5.12 3.55
N TYR A 100 -23.26 4.88 4.71
CA TYR A 100 -23.03 5.87 5.77
C TYR A 100 -21.55 6.21 5.98
N VAL A 101 -20.66 5.74 5.09
CA VAL A 101 -19.21 5.90 5.17
C VAL A 101 -18.70 6.87 4.11
#